data_AF-A0A354GSH8-F1
#
_entry.id   AF-A0A354GSH8-F1
#
_cell.length_a   1.000
_cell.length_b   1.000
_cell.length_c   1.000
_cell.angle_alpha   90.00
_cell.angle_beta   90.00
_cell.angle_gamma   90.00
#
_symmetry.space_group_name_H-M   'P 1'
#
loop_
_entity.id
_entity.type
_entity.pdbx_description
1 polymer ?
#
loop_
_entity_poly.entity_id
_entity_poly.type
_entity_poly.pdbx_seq_one_letter_code
_entity_poly.pdbx_strand_id
1 'polypeptide(L)'
;RFLDALLARTMSGDEDIEVVFNPQEDKFRLANAATRNDRNWIRIADLWDDELYRQLRRNLDGGSATDKREARFEKVRSILDYEVPLVRMVEHSFKDAVLAFERINTLGVKLKKADIESAYVASRHTGFIVDEVAPFLAKLKQQGFNRLNIMHLFRACAFVAKPDGRN
;
A
#
# COMPACT_ATOMS: atom_id res chain seq x y z
N ARG A 1 3.07 11.91 -3.18
CA ARG A 1 1.83 11.62 -3.96
C ARG A 1 1.22 10.26 -3.63
N PHE A 2 1.91 9.12 -3.79
CA PHE A 2 1.32 7.80 -3.47
C PHE A 2 1.12 7.56 -1.96
N LEU A 3 2.09 7.96 -1.13
CA LEU A 3 1.97 7.89 0.33
C LEU A 3 0.87 8.84 0.82
N ASP A 4 0.88 10.08 0.36
CA ASP A 4 -0.14 11.08 0.68
C ASP A 4 -1.54 10.63 0.26
N ALA A 5 -1.68 9.95 -0.87
CA ALA A 5 -2.97 9.38 -1.31
C ALA A 5 -3.42 8.22 -0.40
N LEU A 6 -2.50 7.36 0.05
CA LEU A 6 -2.84 6.27 0.98
C LEU A 6 -3.20 6.82 2.37
N LEU A 7 -2.46 7.81 2.85
CA LEU A 7 -2.73 8.54 4.10
C LEU A 7 -4.09 9.24 4.02
N ALA A 8 -4.33 10.02 2.96
CA ALA A 8 -5.60 10.71 2.73
C ALA A 8 -6.79 9.74 2.68
N ARG A 9 -6.65 8.59 2.00
CA ARG A 9 -7.70 7.57 1.93
C ARG A 9 -7.96 6.87 3.26
N THR A 10 -6.91 6.62 4.04
CA THR A 10 -7.04 6.04 5.38
C THR A 10 -7.69 7.04 6.34
N MET A 11 -7.34 8.34 6.24
CA MET A 11 -7.93 9.42 7.03
C MET A 11 -9.38 9.72 6.65
N SER A 12 -9.75 9.57 5.37
CA SER A 12 -11.12 9.79 4.90
C SER A 12 -12.06 8.60 5.16
N GLY A 13 -11.55 7.48 5.69
CA GLY A 13 -12.34 6.27 5.94
C GLY A 13 -12.87 5.63 4.65
N ASP A 14 -12.18 5.83 3.52
CA ASP A 14 -12.58 5.29 2.22
C ASP A 14 -12.68 3.75 2.29
N GLU A 15 -13.87 3.20 2.00
CA GLU A 15 -14.28 1.82 2.38
C GLU A 15 -13.38 0.70 1.84
N ASP A 16 -12.57 0.99 0.82
CA ASP A 16 -11.75 0.01 0.11
C ASP A 16 -10.39 -0.29 0.78
N ILE A 17 -9.84 0.60 1.62
CA ILE A 17 -8.51 0.40 2.23
C ILE A 17 -8.54 0.76 3.72
N GLU A 18 -8.82 -0.23 4.53
CA GLU A 18 -8.74 -0.14 5.99
C GLU A 18 -7.40 -0.69 6.49
N VAL A 19 -6.58 0.16 7.11
CA VAL A 19 -5.29 -0.24 7.70
C VAL A 19 -5.42 -0.32 9.22
N VAL A 20 -4.95 -1.43 9.78
CA VAL A 20 -4.94 -1.71 11.23
C VAL A 20 -3.52 -1.89 11.76
N PHE A 21 -3.32 -1.51 13.01
CA PHE A 21 -2.06 -1.59 13.75
C PHE A 21 -2.22 -2.47 14.99
N ASN A 22 -1.26 -3.37 15.20
CA ASN A 22 -1.15 -4.16 16.42
C ASN A 22 0.01 -3.64 17.27
N PRO A 23 -0.24 -3.02 18.44
CA PRO A 23 0.80 -2.43 19.26
C PRO A 23 1.57 -3.47 20.09
N GLN A 24 1.12 -4.73 20.20
CA GLN A 24 1.92 -5.77 20.83
C GLN A 24 3.02 -6.27 19.87
N GLU A 25 2.64 -6.49 18.62
CA GLU A 25 3.55 -6.99 17.58
C GLU A 25 4.35 -5.90 16.87
N ASP A 26 3.95 -4.63 17.00
CA ASP A 26 4.49 -3.50 16.22
C ASP A 26 4.34 -3.71 14.71
N LYS A 27 3.12 -4.09 14.28
CA LYS A 27 2.84 -4.45 12.88
C LYS A 27 1.60 -3.77 12.34
N PHE A 28 1.69 -3.43 11.05
CA PHE A 28 0.58 -2.94 10.24
C PHE A 28 0.05 -4.04 9.32
N ARG A 29 -1.27 -4.07 9.12
CA ARG A 29 -1.92 -4.95 8.14
C ARG A 29 -3.12 -4.25 7.51
N LEU A 30 -3.51 -4.73 6.33
CA LEU A 30 -4.85 -4.46 5.80
C LEU A 30 -5.86 -5.25 6.61
N ALA A 31 -7.01 -4.63 6.89
CA ALA A 31 -8.09 -5.28 7.60
C ALA A 31 -8.62 -6.49 6.81
N ASN A 32 -8.82 -7.58 7.51
CA ASN A 32 -9.42 -8.80 7.00
C ASN A 32 -10.21 -9.51 8.11
N ALA A 33 -10.80 -10.66 7.81
CA ALA A 33 -11.59 -11.42 8.78
C ALA A 33 -10.81 -11.77 10.06
N ALA A 34 -9.52 -12.10 9.94
CA ALA A 34 -8.70 -12.44 11.10
C ALA A 34 -8.39 -11.23 11.98
N THR A 35 -8.03 -10.08 11.37
CA THR A 35 -7.72 -8.87 12.15
C THR A 35 -8.97 -8.27 12.79
N ARG A 36 -10.14 -8.41 12.18
CA ARG A 36 -11.42 -7.92 12.75
C ARG A 36 -11.86 -8.71 13.99
N ASN A 37 -11.44 -9.97 14.11
CA ASN A 37 -11.78 -10.82 15.24
C ASN A 37 -10.83 -10.67 16.44
N ASP A 38 -9.73 -9.94 16.30
CA ASP A 38 -8.73 -9.75 17.35
C ASP A 38 -8.67 -8.27 17.78
N ARG A 39 -9.00 -8.03 19.04
CA ARG A 39 -9.08 -6.69 19.67
C ARG A 39 -7.72 -5.97 19.76
N ASN A 40 -6.62 -6.66 19.51
CA ASN A 40 -5.31 -6.02 19.47
C ASN A 40 -5.06 -5.27 18.16
N TRP A 41 -5.86 -5.50 17.12
CA TRP A 41 -5.81 -4.73 15.88
C TRP A 41 -6.69 -3.50 15.98
N ILE A 42 -6.06 -2.34 15.90
CA ILE A 42 -6.72 -1.04 16.04
C ILE A 42 -6.62 -0.32 14.71
N ARG A 43 -7.72 0.29 14.25
CA ARG A 43 -7.71 1.04 12.99
C ARG A 43 -6.82 2.26 13.16
N ILE A 44 -5.97 2.53 12.17
CA ILE A 44 -5.08 3.70 12.24
C ILE A 44 -5.90 4.99 12.24
N ALA A 45 -7.04 5.03 11.54
CA ALA A 45 -7.96 6.16 11.53
C ALA A 45 -8.41 6.53 12.96
N ASP A 46 -8.72 5.53 13.81
CA ASP A 46 -9.12 5.75 15.20
C ASP A 46 -7.96 6.27 16.06
N LEU A 47 -6.71 5.95 15.71
CA LEU A 47 -5.52 6.47 16.39
C LEU A 47 -5.22 7.92 16.01
N TRP A 48 -5.54 8.32 14.77
CA TRP A 48 -5.32 9.68 14.29
C TRP A 48 -6.45 10.65 14.66
N ASP A 49 -7.66 10.13 14.87
CA ASP A 49 -8.76 10.93 15.42
C ASP A 49 -8.53 11.19 16.93
N ASP A 50 -8.48 12.47 17.30
CA ASP A 50 -8.18 12.89 18.67
C ASP A 50 -9.26 12.47 19.69
N GLU A 51 -10.52 12.36 19.27
CA GLU A 51 -11.61 11.95 20.16
C GLU A 51 -11.59 10.44 20.38
N LEU A 52 -11.49 9.67 19.29
CA LEU A 52 -11.41 8.21 19.35
C LEU A 52 -10.15 7.74 20.07
N TYR A 53 -9.01 8.41 19.83
CA TYR A 53 -7.77 8.10 20.56
C TYR A 53 -7.91 8.37 22.07
N ARG A 54 -8.55 9.47 22.47
CA ARG A 54 -8.84 9.73 23.90
C ARG A 54 -9.76 8.68 24.51
N GLN A 55 -10.72 8.15 23.75
CA GLN A 55 -11.54 7.03 24.21
C GLN A 55 -10.72 5.74 24.35
N LEU A 56 -9.89 5.41 23.35
CA LEU A 56 -9.00 4.24 23.39
C LEU A 56 -8.05 4.29 24.58
N ARG A 57 -7.44 5.44 24.85
CA ARG A 57 -6.51 5.64 25.97
C ARG A 57 -7.19 5.47 27.33
N ARG A 58 -8.41 5.96 27.50
CA ARG A 58 -9.19 5.78 28.75
C ARG A 58 -9.50 4.31 29.05
N ASN A 59 -9.57 3.48 28.01
CA ASN A 59 -9.83 2.05 28.12
C ASN A 59 -8.55 1.21 28.31
N LEU A 60 -7.38 1.84 28.41
CA LEU A 60 -6.14 1.14 28.74
C LEU A 60 -6.00 1.02 30.26
N ASP A 61 -5.89 -0.21 30.77
CA ASP A 61 -5.69 -0.47 32.19
C ASP A 61 -4.30 -0.02 32.65
N GLY A 62 -4.13 0.55 33.85
CA GLY A 62 -2.85 1.07 34.32
C GLY A 62 -1.75 0.00 34.47
N GLY A 63 -0.52 0.29 34.03
CA GLY A 63 0.66 -0.58 34.21
C GLY A 63 1.76 -0.38 33.15
N SER A 64 2.96 -0.94 33.35
CA SER A 64 4.11 -0.70 32.45
C SER A 64 3.94 -1.26 31.02
N ALA A 65 3.09 -2.27 30.84
CA ALA A 65 2.70 -2.78 29.53
C ALA A 65 1.82 -1.78 28.77
N THR A 66 1.03 -0.99 29.50
CA THR A 66 0.17 0.06 28.97
C THR A 66 0.98 1.26 28.51
N ASP A 67 1.99 1.67 29.28
CA ASP A 67 2.90 2.76 28.88
C ASP A 67 3.61 2.44 27.56
N LYS A 68 4.04 1.18 27.37
CA LYS A 68 4.65 0.72 26.11
C LYS A 68 3.66 0.73 24.95
N ARG A 69 2.40 0.38 25.21
CA ARG A 69 1.34 0.36 24.21
C ARG A 69 0.98 1.78 23.77
N GLU A 70 0.82 2.68 24.74
CA GLU A 70 0.57 4.10 24.54
C GLU A 70 1.70 4.75 23.73
N ALA A 71 2.96 4.51 24.12
CA ALA A 71 4.12 5.01 23.38
C ALA A 71 4.16 4.53 21.92
N ARG A 72 3.67 3.32 21.62
CA ARG A 72 3.56 2.82 20.25
C ARG A 72 2.43 3.50 19.48
N PHE A 73 1.31 3.81 20.12
CA PHE A 73 0.26 4.61 19.49
C PHE A 73 0.73 6.01 19.15
N GLU A 74 1.47 6.67 20.05
CA GLU A 74 2.01 8.01 19.79
C GLU A 74 2.98 8.01 18.61
N LYS A 75 3.80 6.96 18.46
CA LYS A 75 4.64 6.79 17.26
C LYS A 75 3.81 6.69 15.97
N VAL A 76 2.66 6.03 16.00
CA VAL A 76 1.76 5.95 14.84
C VAL A 76 1.14 7.31 14.55
N ARG A 77 0.79 8.08 15.59
CA ARG A 77 0.26 9.44 15.44
C ARG A 77 1.28 10.40 14.84
N SER A 78 2.54 10.33 15.28
CA SER A 78 3.63 11.17 14.74
C SER A 78 3.97 10.89 13.27
N ILE A 79 3.42 9.84 12.65
CA ILE A 79 3.55 9.62 11.20
C ILE A 79 2.93 10.79 10.41
N LEU A 80 1.88 11.43 10.95
CA LEU A 80 1.28 12.59 10.31
C LEU A 80 2.22 13.81 10.28
N ASP A 81 3.16 13.88 11.23
CA ASP A 81 4.16 14.93 11.31
C ASP A 81 5.38 14.65 10.41
N TYR A 82 5.43 13.47 9.78
CA TYR A 82 6.55 13.08 8.95
C TYR A 82 6.51 13.82 7.61
N GLU A 83 7.47 14.72 7.40
CA GLU A 83 7.68 15.37 6.11
C GLU A 83 8.15 14.36 5.07
N VAL A 84 7.29 14.04 4.10
CA VAL A 84 7.66 13.16 2.98
C VAL A 84 8.48 13.96 1.97
N PRO A 85 9.79 13.69 1.81
CA PRO A 85 10.61 14.43 0.85
C PRO A 85 10.16 14.09 -0.57
N LEU A 86 9.65 15.11 -1.29
CA LEU A 86 9.30 14.96 -2.69
C LEU A 86 10.50 15.31 -3.57
N VAL A 87 11.16 14.28 -4.11
CA VAL A 87 12.24 14.48 -5.08
C VAL A 87 11.65 14.46 -6.50
N ARG A 88 11.80 15.57 -7.23
CA ARG A 88 11.47 15.64 -8.65
C ARG A 88 12.73 15.36 -9.47
N MET A 89 12.74 14.25 -10.19
CA MET A 89 13.80 13.94 -11.16
C MET A 89 13.46 14.61 -12.50
N VAL A 90 14.21 15.66 -12.85
CA VAL A 90 14.08 16.40 -14.11
C VAL A 90 15.14 15.87 -15.08
N GLU A 91 14.81 15.76 -16.38
CA GLU A 91 15.73 15.26 -17.44
C GLU A 91 16.24 13.81 -17.24
N HIS A 92 15.68 13.08 -16.29
CA HIS A 92 16.00 11.68 -16.05
C HIS A 92 14.98 10.76 -16.70
N SER A 93 15.44 9.63 -17.22
CA SER A 93 14.56 8.59 -17.73
C SER A 93 13.86 7.85 -16.59
N PHE A 94 12.74 7.18 -16.88
CA PHE A 94 12.08 6.31 -15.92
C PHE A 94 13.04 5.21 -15.39
N LYS A 95 13.98 4.74 -16.21
CA LYS A 95 15.02 3.78 -15.81
C LYS A 95 15.92 4.37 -14.73
N ASP A 96 16.31 5.64 -14.84
CA ASP A 96 17.13 6.31 -13.84
C ASP A 96 16.39 6.47 -12.51
N ALA A 97 15.07 6.70 -12.57
CA ALA A 97 14.21 6.73 -11.39
C ALA A 97 14.12 5.36 -10.69
N VAL A 98 13.99 4.27 -11.45
CA VAL A 98 14.02 2.90 -10.90
C VAL A 98 15.36 2.61 -10.22
N LEU A 99 16.48 2.94 -10.86
CA LEU A 99 17.81 2.74 -10.30
C LEU A 99 18.03 3.58 -9.03
N ALA A 100 17.57 4.83 -9.03
CA ALA A 100 17.61 5.67 -7.83
C ALA A 100 16.78 5.04 -6.70
N PHE A 101 15.58 4.53 -7.00
CA PHE A 101 14.72 3.88 -6.02
C PHE A 101 15.34 2.60 -5.45
N GLU A 102 15.94 1.76 -6.30
CA GLU A 102 16.63 0.53 -5.87
C GLU A 102 17.82 0.84 -4.95
N ARG A 103 18.57 1.90 -5.25
CA ARG A 103 19.72 2.34 -4.43
C ARG A 103 19.29 2.97 -3.11
N ILE A 104 18.21 3.75 -3.10
CA ILE A 104 17.69 4.38 -1.87
C ILE A 104 17.07 3.31 -0.95
N ASN A 105 16.38 2.31 -1.51
CA ASN A 105 15.69 1.28 -0.73
C ASN A 105 16.58 0.09 -0.33
N THR A 106 17.88 0.30 -0.11
CA THR A 106 18.80 -0.78 0.32
C THR A 106 18.40 -1.45 1.64
N LEU A 107 17.66 -0.76 2.52
CA LEU A 107 17.10 -1.31 3.78
C LEU A 107 15.57 -1.37 3.78
N GLY A 108 14.92 -0.93 2.70
CA GLY A 108 13.46 -0.86 2.56
C GLY A 108 12.86 -2.08 1.86
N VAL A 109 11.60 -1.95 1.45
CA VAL A 109 10.93 -2.99 0.66
C VAL A 109 11.52 -3.00 -0.75
N LYS A 110 12.15 -4.12 -1.12
CA LYS A 110 12.62 -4.33 -2.50
C LYS A 110 11.43 -4.38 -3.45
N LEU A 111 11.50 -3.63 -4.55
CA LEU A 111 10.54 -3.78 -5.64
C LEU A 111 10.68 -5.17 -6.26
N LYS A 112 9.57 -5.83 -6.54
CA LYS A 112 9.61 -7.08 -7.30
C LYS A 112 9.88 -6.75 -8.77
N LYS A 113 10.67 -7.58 -9.44
CA LYS A 113 11.00 -7.41 -10.87
C LYS A 113 9.75 -7.22 -11.75
N ALA A 114 8.68 -7.96 -11.47
CA ALA A 114 7.41 -7.86 -12.18
C ALA A 114 6.72 -6.48 -12.01
N ASP A 115 6.88 -5.84 -10.85
CA ASP A 115 6.29 -4.52 -10.58
C ASP A 115 7.04 -3.43 -11.37
N ILE A 116 8.38 -3.55 -11.45
CA ILE A 116 9.25 -2.68 -12.26
C ILE A 116 8.91 -2.82 -13.75
N GLU A 117 8.80 -4.04 -14.25
CA GLU A 117 8.46 -4.32 -15.65
C GLU A 117 7.08 -3.75 -16.01
N SER A 118 6.10 -3.91 -15.12
CA SER A 118 4.74 -3.36 -15.31
C SER A 118 4.74 -1.83 -15.36
N ALA A 119 5.50 -1.19 -14.46
CA ALA A 119 5.64 0.25 -14.44
C ALA A 119 6.37 0.77 -15.69
N TYR A 120 7.33 0.01 -16.22
CA TYR A 120 8.02 0.33 -17.47
C TYR A 120 7.08 0.30 -18.68
N VAL A 121 6.23 -0.72 -18.78
CA VAL A 121 5.20 -0.81 -19.83
C VAL A 121 4.23 0.36 -19.71
N ALA A 122 3.75 0.66 -18.50
CA ALA A 122 2.87 1.80 -18.25
C ALA A 122 3.53 3.15 -18.62
N SER A 123 4.84 3.31 -18.36
CA SER A 123 5.59 4.54 -18.67
C SER A 123 5.75 4.80 -20.17
N ARG A 124 5.80 3.73 -20.99
CA ARG A 124 5.96 3.81 -22.45
C ARG A 124 4.64 3.93 -23.19
N HIS A 125 3.56 3.49 -22.56
CA HIS A 125 2.22 3.49 -23.11
C HIS A 125 1.30 4.32 -22.22
N THR A 126 1.56 5.64 -22.18
CA THR A 126 0.71 6.60 -21.48
C THR A 126 -0.73 6.43 -21.98
N GLY A 127 -1.67 6.22 -21.07
CA GLY A 127 -3.09 6.00 -21.42
C GLY A 127 -3.46 4.53 -21.60
N PHE A 128 -2.60 3.66 -22.16
CA PHE A 128 -2.95 2.25 -22.47
C PHE A 128 -3.54 1.47 -21.29
N ILE A 129 -3.00 1.65 -20.09
CA ILE A 129 -3.53 1.00 -18.87
C ILE A 129 -4.96 1.46 -18.57
N VAL A 130 -5.20 2.77 -18.68
CA VAL A 130 -6.46 3.43 -18.33
C VAL A 130 -7.50 3.22 -19.42
N ASP A 131 -7.09 3.33 -20.68
CA ASP A 131 -7.98 3.39 -21.83
C ASP A 131 -8.33 2.00 -22.37
N GLU A 132 -7.40 1.03 -22.25
CA GLU A 132 -7.59 -0.31 -22.83
C GLU A 132 -7.67 -1.39 -21.75
N VAL A 133 -6.68 -1.45 -20.86
CA VAL A 133 -6.52 -2.59 -19.96
C VAL A 133 -7.54 -2.58 -18.81
N ALA A 134 -7.81 -1.43 -18.21
CA ALA A 134 -8.79 -1.31 -17.14
C ALA A 134 -10.24 -1.60 -17.62
N PRO A 135 -10.71 -1.04 -18.76
CA PRO A 135 -12.01 -1.40 -19.34
C PRO A 135 -12.13 -2.88 -19.70
N PHE A 136 -11.05 -3.49 -20.22
CA PHE A 136 -11.05 -4.91 -20.53
C PHE A 136 -11.16 -5.78 -19.26
N LEU A 137 -10.45 -5.44 -18.19
CA LEU A 137 -10.59 -6.11 -16.89
C LEU A 137 -12.00 -5.98 -16.32
N ALA A 138 -12.65 -4.81 -16.46
CA ALA A 138 -14.03 -4.63 -16.03
C ALA A 138 -14.99 -5.56 -16.79
N LYS A 139 -14.82 -5.71 -18.10
CA LYS A 139 -15.59 -6.67 -18.91
C LYS A 139 -15.37 -8.12 -18.45
N LEU A 140 -14.13 -8.51 -18.17
CA LEU A 140 -13.82 -9.85 -17.66
C LEU A 140 -14.47 -10.12 -16.29
N LYS A 141 -14.49 -9.14 -15.40
CA LYS A 141 -15.21 -9.25 -14.12
C LYS A 141 -16.72 -9.42 -14.33
N GLN A 142 -17.32 -8.66 -15.24
CA GLN A 142 -18.74 -8.83 -15.60
C GLN A 142 -19.05 -10.23 -16.16
N GLN A 143 -18.07 -10.89 -16.79
CA GLN A 143 -18.18 -12.27 -17.28
C GLN A 143 -17.91 -13.34 -16.20
N GLY A 144 -17.70 -12.93 -14.94
CA GLY A 144 -17.48 -13.83 -13.81
C GLY A 144 -16.02 -14.08 -13.44
N PHE A 145 -15.06 -13.49 -14.16
CA PHE A 145 -13.62 -13.65 -13.87
C PHE A 145 -13.11 -12.71 -12.77
N ASN A 146 -13.73 -12.74 -11.60
CA ASN A 146 -13.49 -11.78 -10.51
C ASN A 146 -12.09 -11.83 -9.89
N ARG A 147 -11.36 -12.92 -10.10
CA ARG A 147 -10.00 -13.12 -9.55
C ARG A 147 -8.88 -12.65 -10.48
N LEU A 148 -9.20 -12.33 -11.74
CA LEU A 148 -8.20 -11.84 -12.68
C LEU A 148 -7.90 -10.36 -12.40
N ASN A 149 -6.61 -10.04 -12.50
CA ASN A 149 -6.10 -8.69 -12.37
C ASN A 149 -5.10 -8.41 -13.50
N ILE A 150 -4.65 -7.16 -13.60
CA ILE A 150 -3.76 -6.69 -14.65
C ILE A 150 -2.48 -7.51 -14.79
N MET A 151 -1.94 -8.01 -13.68
CA MET A 151 -0.73 -8.83 -13.68
C MET A 151 -0.94 -10.18 -14.38
N HIS A 152 -2.14 -10.75 -14.29
CA HIS A 152 -2.46 -11.98 -15.02
C HIS A 152 -2.49 -11.74 -16.53
N LEU A 153 -3.05 -10.60 -16.96
CA LEU A 153 -3.08 -10.22 -18.37
C LEU A 153 -1.67 -9.97 -18.91
N PHE A 154 -0.84 -9.25 -18.17
CA PHE A 154 0.55 -9.04 -18.57
C PHE A 154 1.35 -10.34 -18.65
N ARG A 155 1.14 -11.28 -17.73
CA ARG A 155 1.75 -12.61 -17.81
C ARG A 155 1.29 -13.37 -19.05
N ALA A 156 0.00 -13.33 -19.38
CA ALA A 156 -0.53 -13.96 -20.58
C ALA A 156 0.04 -13.32 -21.86
N CYS A 157 0.08 -11.99 -21.94
CA CYS A 157 0.69 -11.28 -23.06
C CYS A 157 2.18 -11.58 -23.19
N ALA A 158 2.92 -11.61 -22.07
CA ALA A 158 4.34 -11.97 -22.07
C ALA A 158 4.56 -13.41 -22.55
N PHE A 159 3.70 -14.34 -22.12
CA PHE A 159 3.72 -15.73 -22.58
C PHE A 159 3.39 -15.85 -24.08
N VAL A 160 2.39 -15.13 -24.58
CA VAL A 160 2.05 -15.11 -26.02
C VAL A 160 3.17 -14.46 -26.84
N ALA A 161 3.80 -13.40 -26.33
CA ALA A 161 4.91 -12.71 -27.01
C ALA A 161 6.21 -13.53 -27.01
N LYS A 162 6.37 -14.46 -26.06
CA LYS A 162 7.48 -15.42 -25.98
C LYS A 162 6.95 -16.80 -25.58
N PRO A 163 6.39 -17.57 -26.54
CA PRO A 163 5.82 -18.89 -26.24
C PRO A 163 6.88 -19.88 -25.74
N ASP A 164 8.16 -19.65 -26.04
CA ASP A 164 9.30 -20.46 -25.60
C ASP A 164 10.16 -19.75 -24.52
N GLY A 165 9.64 -19.71 -23.30
CA GLY A 165 10.38 -19.28 -22.10
C GLY A 165 11.35 -20.34 -21.55
N ARG A 166 11.92 -21.20 -22.39
CA ARG A 166 13.09 -22.03 -22.05
C ARG A 166 14.35 -21.31 -22.53
N ASN A 167 14.91 -20.47 -21.67
CA ASN A 167 16.34 -20.16 -21.56
C ASN A 167 16.56 -19.42 -20.24
#